data_AF-A0A816A3N1-F1
#
_entry.id   AF-A0A816A3N1-F1
#
_cell.length_a   1.000
_cell.length_b   1.000
_cell.length_c   1.000
_cell.angle_alpha   90.00
_cell.angle_beta   90.00
_cell.angle_gamma   90.00
#
_symmetry.space_group_name_H-M   'P 1'
#
loop_
_entity.id
_entity.type
_entity.pdbx_description
1 polymer ?
#
loop_
_entity_poly.entity_id
_entity_poly.type
_entity_poly.pdbx_seq_one_letter_code
_entity_poly.pdbx_strand_id
1 'polypeptide(L)'
;TYLTSFYRFHEEILNLTFFLELTFDGSHSGLISFIQLLKDFKHVDYYLLNFITQVNEPLSEMNVIVDQKNRCRSINELLDKTILSQPYLRRVKYYQQICLKNKLIEKFQCFYDEQLMCLCDKTNHAYCFNINLTYSGCPWNKCSERGICIKDHELCPKNSFCLCNSCSYGSVCQFSTEGYILSLDAIIGSHIKPMIRNLYYQTTTIQITFLIIIILFIIGMILNILSIGTFNNRTTQEVGSAFYLLTSAFLGLLTIILLMCKIILLLYDKQNNASCSLIEFSFKWFLTSCEWLNSCVAIERCSALLYKTHFSRSKSRYISKCLIPSIIILLGLISLPEIFFRQMIIDEQDKRNWCVFTLNNDSRPKIFKCYIASNLFLFFVPIIINLV
;
A
#
# COMPACT_ATOMS: atom_id res chain seq x y z
N THR A 1 17.05 -17.87 -35.99
CA THR A 1 15.58 -17.76 -35.86
C THR A 1 15.30 -16.64 -34.89
N TYR A 2 14.82 -15.50 -35.38
CA TYR A 2 14.51 -14.34 -34.53
C TYR A 2 13.18 -14.61 -33.81
N LEU A 3 13.23 -14.83 -32.50
CA LEU A 3 12.05 -14.97 -31.65
C LEU A 3 11.59 -13.56 -31.25
N THR A 4 10.56 -13.05 -31.92
CA THR A 4 9.88 -11.80 -31.54
C THR A 4 8.77 -12.13 -30.56
N SER A 5 9.01 -11.88 -29.27
CA SER A 5 7.99 -11.98 -28.21
C SER A 5 7.09 -10.74 -28.24
N PHE A 6 5.79 -10.92 -28.51
CA PHE A 6 4.80 -9.86 -28.36
C PHE A 6 4.22 -9.87 -26.94
N TYR A 7 4.34 -8.75 -26.24
CA TYR A 7 3.76 -8.55 -24.91
C TYR A 7 2.41 -7.86 -25.04
N ARG A 8 1.33 -8.48 -24.54
CA ARG A 8 0.00 -7.85 -24.45
C ARG A 8 -0.47 -7.97 -22.99
N PHE A 9 -0.57 -6.82 -22.34
CA PHE A 9 -0.96 -6.68 -20.93
C PHE A 9 -2.49 -6.57 -20.84
N HIS A 10 -3.11 -7.39 -19.99
CA HIS A 10 -4.55 -7.30 -19.69
C HIS A 10 -4.76 -6.58 -18.34
N GLU A 11 -5.68 -5.62 -18.32
CA GLU A 11 -5.80 -4.52 -17.34
C GLU A 11 -6.23 -4.86 -15.90
N GLU A 12 -6.50 -6.12 -15.52
CA GLU A 12 -7.16 -6.38 -14.22
C GLU A 12 -6.43 -7.32 -13.25
N ILE A 13 -5.21 -7.77 -13.56
CA ILE A 13 -4.46 -8.63 -12.64
C ILE A 13 -3.00 -8.17 -12.61
N LEU A 14 -2.44 -8.07 -11.39
CA LEU A 14 -1.03 -7.77 -11.05
C LEU A 14 0.01 -8.77 -11.63
N ASN A 15 -0.30 -9.44 -12.73
CA ASN A 15 0.46 -10.52 -13.32
C ASN A 15 0.99 -10.08 -14.69
N LEU A 16 2.31 -10.10 -14.88
CA LEU A 16 2.88 -9.94 -16.21
C LEU A 16 2.61 -11.22 -17.01
N THR A 17 1.69 -11.16 -17.96
CA THR A 17 1.47 -12.24 -18.94
C THR A 17 2.33 -12.00 -20.18
N PHE A 18 3.12 -12.99 -20.59
CA PHE A 18 3.88 -12.91 -21.82
C PHE A 18 3.57 -14.10 -22.74
N PHE A 19 3.52 -13.84 -24.04
CA PHE A 19 3.23 -14.83 -25.05
C PHE A 19 4.51 -15.18 -25.81
N LEU A 20 4.72 -16.48 -26.02
CA LEU A 20 5.86 -16.98 -26.77
C LEU A 20 5.34 -17.80 -27.95
N GLU A 21 5.51 -17.27 -29.15
CA GLU A 21 5.16 -17.97 -30.38
C GLU A 21 6.35 -18.82 -30.83
N LEU A 22 6.16 -20.13 -30.90
CA LEU A 22 7.14 -21.08 -31.42
C LEU A 22 6.73 -21.52 -32.83
N THR A 23 7.59 -21.25 -33.80
CA THR A 23 7.45 -21.79 -35.16
C THR A 23 8.23 -23.09 -35.27
N PHE A 24 7.54 -24.20 -35.49
CA PHE A 24 8.13 -25.50 -35.74
C PHE A 24 8.08 -25.78 -37.26
N ASP A 25 9.27 -25.89 -37.88
CA ASP A 25 9.49 -26.35 -39.25
C ASP A 25 8.46 -25.86 -40.28
N GLY A 26 8.47 -24.56 -40.61
CA GLY A 26 7.88 -23.98 -41.83
C GLY A 26 6.35 -24.09 -42.04
N SER A 27 5.64 -25.00 -41.38
CA SER A 27 4.22 -25.30 -41.61
C SER A 27 3.38 -25.43 -40.35
N HIS A 28 3.98 -25.52 -39.15
CA HIS A 28 3.26 -25.62 -37.87
C HIS A 28 3.75 -24.57 -36.87
N SER A 29 2.96 -23.52 -36.67
CA SER A 29 3.16 -22.57 -35.56
C SER A 29 2.35 -23.02 -34.35
N GLY A 30 3.02 -23.08 -33.20
CA GLY A 30 2.41 -23.33 -31.90
C GLY A 30 2.57 -22.10 -31.02
N LEU A 31 1.50 -21.68 -30.36
CA LEU A 31 1.53 -20.56 -29.42
C LEU A 31 1.55 -21.09 -27.99
N ILE A 32 2.59 -20.70 -27.25
CA ILE A 32 2.74 -21.05 -25.84
C ILE A 32 2.55 -19.80 -25.00
N SER A 33 1.75 -19.93 -23.95
CA SER A 33 1.41 -18.82 -23.07
C SER A 33 1.90 -19.09 -21.65
N PHE A 34 2.66 -18.14 -21.10
CA PHE A 34 3.14 -18.18 -19.73
C PHE A 34 2.67 -16.95 -18.96
N ILE A 35 2.36 -17.15 -17.68
CA ILE A 35 2.20 -16.06 -16.73
C ILE A 35 3.45 -15.99 -15.87
N GLN A 36 4.01 -14.80 -15.77
CA GLN A 36 5.00 -14.45 -14.78
C GLN A 36 4.30 -13.82 -13.57
N LEU A 37 4.41 -14.49 -12.42
CA LEU A 37 4.03 -13.96 -11.13
C LEU A 37 5.28 -13.47 -10.41
N LEU A 38 5.42 -12.15 -10.29
CA LEU A 38 6.46 -11.53 -9.49
C LEU A 38 5.96 -11.39 -8.05
N LYS A 39 6.61 -12.10 -7.13
CA LYS A 39 6.33 -12.00 -5.69
C LYS A 39 7.14 -10.89 -5.03
N ASP A 40 8.43 -10.82 -5.37
CA ASP A 40 9.40 -9.82 -4.92
C ASP A 40 10.45 -9.57 -6.02
N PHE A 41 11.33 -8.57 -5.84
CA PHE A 41 12.49 -8.33 -6.73
C PHE A 41 13.41 -9.54 -6.97
N LYS A 42 13.33 -10.57 -6.11
CA LYS A 42 14.20 -11.76 -6.17
C LYS A 42 13.45 -13.05 -6.47
N HIS A 43 12.12 -13.06 -6.40
CA HIS A 43 11.33 -14.28 -6.47
C HIS A 43 10.28 -14.16 -7.57
N VAL A 44 10.50 -14.92 -8.64
CA VAL A 44 9.62 -15.02 -9.79
C VAL A 44 9.13 -16.45 -9.89
N ASP A 45 7.81 -16.61 -9.98
CA ASP A 45 7.19 -17.88 -10.33
C ASP A 45 6.62 -17.79 -11.74
N TYR A 46 6.80 -18.85 -12.53
CA TYR A 46 6.23 -18.96 -13.85
C TYR A 46 5.12 -20.01 -13.86
N TYR A 47 4.05 -19.74 -14.60
CA TYR A 47 2.92 -20.63 -14.74
C TYR A 47 2.61 -20.85 -16.23
N LEU A 48 2.45 -22.10 -16.64
CA LEU A 48 2.06 -22.46 -17.99
C LEU A 48 0.53 -22.42 -18.11
N LEU A 49 0.00 -21.64 -19.07
CA LEU A 49 -1.44 -21.52 -19.26
C LEU A 49 -1.98 -22.48 -20.30
N ASN A 50 -1.41 -22.42 -21.51
CA ASN A 50 -1.88 -23.22 -22.63
C ASN A 50 -0.80 -23.42 -23.68
N PHE A 51 -0.90 -24.53 -24.39
CA PHE A 51 -0.09 -24.92 -25.54
C PHE A 51 -1.04 -25.18 -26.72
N ILE A 52 -1.16 -24.21 -27.64
CA ILE A 52 -2.06 -24.31 -28.79
C ILE A 52 -1.23 -24.66 -30.01
N THR A 53 -1.51 -25.80 -30.64
CA THR A 53 -0.74 -26.33 -31.77
C THR A 53 -1.23 -25.88 -33.15
N GLN A 54 -2.32 -25.11 -33.26
CA GLN A 54 -2.87 -24.63 -34.54
C GLN A 54 -3.47 -23.22 -34.41
N VAL A 55 -2.88 -22.24 -35.10
CA VAL A 55 -3.25 -20.81 -35.09
C VAL A 55 -4.34 -20.49 -36.14
N ASN A 56 -5.37 -21.34 -36.25
CA ASN A 56 -6.42 -21.15 -37.28
C ASN A 56 -7.74 -20.59 -36.73
N GLU A 57 -7.88 -20.42 -35.42
CA GLU A 57 -9.07 -19.78 -34.83
C GLU A 57 -8.67 -18.53 -34.03
N PRO A 58 -9.51 -17.46 -34.06
CA PRO A 58 -9.25 -16.27 -33.26
C PRO A 58 -9.17 -16.67 -31.78
N LEU A 59 -8.13 -16.18 -31.09
CA LEU A 59 -7.97 -16.29 -29.63
C LEU A 59 -9.25 -15.81 -28.94
N SER A 60 -10.17 -16.72 -28.66
CA SER A 60 -11.34 -16.44 -27.83
C SER A 60 -10.84 -16.14 -26.42
N GLU A 61 -11.54 -15.24 -25.72
CA GLU A 61 -11.27 -14.92 -24.33
C GLU A 61 -11.33 -16.21 -23.50
N MET A 62 -10.15 -16.76 -23.18
CA MET A 62 -10.04 -17.97 -22.38
C MET A 62 -9.94 -17.59 -20.91
N ASN A 63 -10.98 -17.93 -20.14
CA ASN A 63 -10.94 -17.89 -18.68
C ASN A 63 -10.09 -19.07 -18.18
N VAL A 64 -8.79 -18.86 -17.96
CA VAL A 64 -7.89 -19.88 -17.43
C VAL A 64 -7.71 -19.70 -15.92
N ILE A 65 -8.12 -20.71 -15.15
CA ILE A 65 -7.86 -20.76 -13.70
C ILE A 65 -6.41 -21.21 -13.49
N VAL A 66 -5.60 -20.34 -12.88
CA VAL A 66 -4.21 -20.65 -12.53
C VAL A 66 -4.18 -21.47 -11.23
N ASP A 67 -3.83 -22.75 -11.33
CA ASP A 67 -3.64 -23.65 -10.18
C ASP A 67 -2.15 -23.89 -9.91
N GLN A 68 -1.77 -24.33 -8.71
CA GLN A 68 -0.40 -24.72 -8.36
C GLN A 68 0.17 -25.81 -9.29
N LYS A 69 -0.72 -26.59 -9.91
CA LYS A 69 -0.38 -27.63 -10.90
C LYS A 69 0.25 -27.05 -12.17
N ASN A 70 -0.03 -25.78 -12.47
CA ASN A 70 0.46 -25.09 -13.66
C ASN A 70 1.80 -24.39 -13.40
N ARG A 71 2.32 -24.42 -12.16
CA ARG A 71 3.58 -23.77 -11.77
C ARG A 71 4.78 -24.50 -12.38
N CYS A 72 5.57 -23.79 -13.17
CA CYS A 72 6.89 -24.22 -13.58
C CYS A 72 7.85 -24.09 -12.39
N ARG A 73 8.58 -25.16 -12.06
CA ARG A 73 9.50 -25.15 -10.92
C ARG A 73 10.87 -24.64 -11.33
N SER A 74 11.57 -23.96 -10.41
CA SER A 74 12.97 -23.57 -10.63
C SER A 74 13.88 -24.81 -10.60
N ILE A 75 14.96 -24.83 -11.39
CA ILE A 75 15.97 -25.89 -11.29
C ILE A 75 16.58 -25.98 -9.89
N ASN A 76 16.58 -24.90 -9.11
CA ASN A 76 17.05 -24.88 -7.72
C ASN A 76 16.22 -25.80 -6.80
N GLU A 77 14.96 -26.04 -7.14
CA GLU A 77 14.07 -26.95 -6.43
C GLU A 77 14.20 -28.41 -6.92
N LEU A 78 14.79 -28.63 -8.09
CA LEU A 78 14.76 -29.90 -8.82
C LEU A 78 16.11 -30.62 -8.86
N LEU A 79 17.21 -29.88 -8.80
CA LEU A 79 18.57 -30.38 -8.90
C LEU A 79 19.30 -30.29 -7.56
N ASP A 80 20.20 -31.23 -7.34
CA ASP A 80 21.06 -31.25 -6.15
C ASP A 80 22.06 -30.08 -6.17
N LYS A 81 22.45 -29.61 -4.97
CA LYS A 81 23.38 -28.48 -4.79
C LYS A 81 24.72 -28.67 -5.54
N THR A 82 25.17 -29.90 -5.71
CA THR A 82 26.39 -30.23 -6.46
C THR A 82 26.27 -29.91 -7.96
N ILE A 83 25.10 -30.17 -8.56
CA ILE A 83 24.82 -29.87 -9.97
C ILE A 83 24.60 -28.37 -10.14
N LEU A 84 23.90 -27.72 -9.22
CA LEU A 84 23.66 -26.28 -9.24
C LEU A 84 24.96 -25.45 -9.19
N SER A 85 25.99 -25.95 -8.49
CA SER A 85 27.31 -25.30 -8.43
C SER A 85 28.10 -25.33 -9.74
N GLN A 86 27.65 -26.10 -10.73
CA GLN A 86 28.32 -26.22 -12.02
C GLN A 86 27.98 -25.06 -12.96
N PRO A 87 28.86 -24.75 -13.94
CA PRO A 87 28.57 -23.78 -14.99
C PRO A 87 27.32 -24.15 -15.79
N TYR A 88 26.56 -23.13 -16.20
CA TYR A 88 25.30 -23.24 -16.95
C TYR A 88 25.31 -24.32 -18.04
N LEU A 89 26.28 -24.31 -18.95
CA LEU A 89 26.35 -25.27 -20.07
C LEU A 89 26.46 -26.74 -19.62
N ARG A 90 27.03 -26.99 -18.44
CA ARG A 90 27.08 -28.34 -17.86
C ARG A 90 25.75 -28.73 -17.23
N ARG A 91 25.02 -27.77 -16.64
CA ARG A 91 23.68 -28.00 -16.06
C ARG A 91 22.65 -28.42 -17.11
N VAL A 92 22.72 -27.84 -18.32
CA VAL A 92 21.80 -28.17 -19.43
C VAL A 92 21.80 -29.66 -19.79
N LYS A 93 22.92 -30.37 -19.59
CA LYS A 93 22.99 -31.83 -19.82
C LYS A 93 22.03 -32.63 -18.94
N TYR A 94 21.70 -32.12 -17.75
CA TYR A 94 20.83 -32.77 -16.79
C TYR A 94 19.34 -32.44 -17.01
N TYR A 95 19.01 -31.49 -17.88
CA TYR A 95 17.63 -31.04 -18.07
C TYR A 95 16.72 -32.12 -18.65
N GLN A 96 17.25 -32.98 -19.52
CA GLN A 96 16.51 -34.15 -20.01
C GLN A 96 16.17 -35.11 -18.86
N GLN A 97 17.07 -35.27 -17.89
CA GLN A 97 16.84 -36.14 -16.74
C GLN A 97 15.75 -35.60 -15.80
N ILE A 98 15.54 -34.28 -15.74
CA ILE A 98 14.47 -33.67 -14.95
C ILE A 98 13.11 -34.16 -15.43
N CYS A 99 12.85 -34.14 -16.74
CA CYS A 99 11.61 -34.65 -17.31
C CYS A 99 11.45 -36.16 -17.07
N LEU A 100 12.54 -36.93 -17.18
CA LEU A 100 12.52 -38.38 -16.95
C LEU A 100 12.24 -38.76 -15.49
N LYS A 101 12.87 -38.08 -14.53
CA LYS A 101 12.76 -38.37 -13.09
C LYS A 101 11.38 -37.99 -12.53
N ASN A 102 10.79 -36.93 -13.06
CA ASN A 102 9.49 -36.42 -12.61
C ASN A 102 8.30 -37.02 -13.36
N LYS A 103 8.52 -38.07 -14.17
CA LYS A 103 7.49 -38.76 -14.96
C LYS A 103 6.30 -39.29 -14.15
N LEU A 104 6.52 -39.64 -12.87
CA LEU A 104 5.47 -40.11 -11.96
C LEU A 104 4.58 -38.99 -11.40
N ILE A 105 5.01 -37.73 -11.56
CA ILE A 105 4.21 -36.57 -11.21
C ILE A 105 3.38 -36.27 -12.45
N GLU A 106 2.13 -36.75 -12.50
CA GLU A 106 1.20 -36.70 -13.65
C GLU A 106 1.00 -35.30 -14.29
N LYS A 107 1.60 -34.23 -13.75
CA LYS A 107 1.38 -32.84 -14.15
C LYS A 107 2.66 -32.00 -14.23
N PHE A 108 3.85 -32.60 -14.26
CA PHE A 108 5.09 -31.83 -14.44
C PHE A 108 5.29 -31.47 -15.92
N GLN A 109 4.97 -30.21 -16.28
CA GLN A 109 4.97 -29.76 -17.68
C GLN A 109 6.12 -28.81 -18.02
N CYS A 110 6.65 -28.07 -17.03
CA CYS A 110 7.62 -27.03 -17.29
C CYS A 110 8.56 -26.75 -16.10
N PHE A 111 9.75 -26.24 -16.41
CA PHE A 111 10.72 -25.75 -15.42
C PHE A 111 11.59 -24.66 -16.05
N TYR A 112 12.31 -23.89 -15.21
CA TYR A 112 13.16 -22.80 -15.68
C TYR A 112 14.48 -22.69 -14.91
N ASP A 113 15.48 -22.15 -15.61
CA ASP A 113 16.77 -21.68 -15.07
C ASP A 113 16.90 -20.17 -15.33
N GLU A 114 18.06 -19.59 -15.00
CA GLU A 114 18.43 -18.18 -15.15
C GLU A 114 18.23 -17.64 -16.57
N GLN A 115 18.37 -18.49 -17.60
CA GLN A 115 18.32 -18.09 -19.02
C GLN A 115 17.36 -18.94 -19.86
N LEU A 116 16.87 -20.07 -19.35
CA LEU A 116 16.10 -21.02 -20.15
C LEU A 116 14.76 -21.34 -19.50
N MET A 117 13.68 -21.32 -20.28
CA MET A 117 12.44 -22.01 -19.94
C MET A 117 12.46 -23.34 -20.67
N CYS A 118 12.05 -24.40 -20.00
CA CYS A 118 11.97 -25.73 -20.57
C CYS A 118 10.58 -26.33 -20.41
N LEU A 119 10.13 -27.01 -21.46
CA LEU A 119 8.90 -27.80 -21.49
C LEU A 119 9.21 -29.28 -21.59
N CYS A 120 8.52 -30.09 -20.79
CA CYS A 120 8.59 -31.54 -20.91
C CYS A 120 7.48 -32.03 -21.84
N ASP A 121 7.86 -32.62 -22.96
CA ASP A 121 6.91 -33.29 -23.85
C ASP A 121 6.47 -34.66 -23.28
N LYS A 122 5.38 -35.22 -23.82
CA LYS A 122 4.87 -36.57 -23.49
C LYS A 122 5.93 -37.67 -23.68
N THR A 123 6.92 -37.43 -24.55
CA THR A 123 8.06 -38.31 -24.76
C THR A 123 9.19 -38.15 -23.73
N ASN A 124 9.01 -37.29 -22.72
CA ASN A 124 9.98 -36.92 -21.68
C ASN A 124 11.22 -36.18 -22.19
N HIS A 125 11.13 -35.56 -23.37
CA HIS A 125 12.16 -34.65 -23.84
C HIS A 125 11.91 -33.24 -23.33
N ALA A 126 12.99 -32.60 -22.87
CA ALA A 126 13.01 -31.20 -22.49
C ALA A 126 13.26 -30.33 -23.73
N TYR A 127 12.28 -29.49 -24.08
CA TYR A 127 12.39 -28.44 -25.10
C TYR A 127 12.65 -27.11 -24.40
N CYS A 128 13.87 -26.60 -24.53
CA CYS A 128 14.30 -25.40 -23.84
C CYS A 128 14.50 -24.23 -24.80
N PHE A 129 14.06 -23.05 -24.40
CA PHE A 129 14.19 -21.81 -25.16
C PHE A 129 14.70 -20.68 -24.27
N ASN A 130 15.41 -19.74 -24.89
CA ASN A 130 16.03 -18.63 -24.19
C ASN A 130 14.98 -17.61 -23.73
N ILE A 131 15.04 -17.25 -22.45
CA ILE A 131 14.26 -16.17 -21.86
C ILE A 131 15.21 -14.99 -21.63
N ASN A 132 15.30 -14.08 -22.61
CA ASN A 132 15.90 -12.77 -22.37
C ASN A 132 14.80 -11.81 -21.88
N LEU A 133 14.54 -11.81 -20.58
CA LEU A 133 13.73 -10.77 -19.95
C LEU A 133 14.64 -9.58 -19.65
N THR A 134 14.86 -8.73 -20.66
CA THR A 134 15.52 -7.44 -20.45
C THR A 134 14.51 -6.47 -19.85
N TYR A 135 14.59 -6.29 -18.53
CA TYR A 135 13.86 -5.22 -17.84
C TYR A 135 14.54 -3.89 -18.13
N SER A 136 14.22 -3.26 -19.26
CA SER A 136 14.70 -1.92 -19.56
C SER A 136 14.08 -0.94 -18.57
N GLY A 137 14.90 -0.32 -17.71
CA GLY A 137 14.46 0.69 -16.77
C GLY A 137 13.79 1.88 -17.48
N CYS A 138 12.79 2.48 -16.83
CA CYS A 138 12.15 3.68 -17.37
C CYS A 138 13.09 4.88 -17.27
N PRO A 139 13.19 5.73 -18.32
CA PRO A 139 14.09 6.90 -18.33
C PRO A 139 13.69 7.96 -17.30
N TRP A 140 12.43 7.92 -16.83
CA TRP A 140 11.94 8.73 -15.73
C TRP A 140 11.37 7.78 -14.67
N ASN A 141 11.85 7.89 -13.44
CA ASN A 141 11.35 7.15 -12.27
C ASN A 141 9.88 7.52 -12.03
N LYS A 142 8.95 6.89 -12.76
CA LYS A 142 7.50 7.02 -12.52
C LYS A 142 7.06 6.30 -11.23
N CYS A 143 7.87 5.34 -10.78
CA CYS A 143 7.61 4.57 -9.56
C CYS A 143 8.19 5.31 -8.35
N SER A 144 7.35 5.49 -7.33
CA SER A 144 7.74 6.05 -6.04
C SER A 144 8.47 5.00 -5.17
N GLU A 145 9.13 5.46 -4.10
CA GLU A 145 9.78 4.60 -3.09
C GLU A 145 10.72 3.51 -3.62
N ARG A 146 11.62 3.85 -4.56
CA ARG A 146 12.59 2.89 -5.15
C ARG A 146 11.93 1.71 -5.89
N GLY A 147 10.68 1.85 -6.32
CA GLY A 147 10.04 0.87 -7.19
C GLY A 147 10.78 0.73 -8.54
N ILE A 148 10.82 -0.48 -9.09
CA ILE A 148 11.40 -0.75 -10.40
C ILE A 148 10.31 -0.60 -11.45
N CYS A 149 10.53 0.29 -12.41
CA CYS A 149 9.62 0.48 -13.54
C CYS A 149 9.90 -0.53 -14.64
N ILE A 150 8.87 -1.25 -15.06
CA ILE A 150 8.90 -2.24 -16.15
C ILE A 150 8.04 -1.71 -17.30
N LYS A 151 8.53 -1.82 -18.52
CA LYS A 151 7.84 -1.41 -19.75
C LYS A 151 7.37 -2.60 -20.57
N ASP A 152 6.34 -2.39 -21.37
CA ASP A 152 5.85 -3.39 -22.32
C ASP A 152 6.77 -3.62 -23.53
N HIS A 153 7.44 -2.58 -24.01
CA HIS A 153 8.28 -2.64 -25.20
C HIS A 153 9.49 -1.70 -25.07
N GLU A 154 10.68 -2.17 -25.48
CA GLU A 154 11.93 -1.39 -25.34
C GLU A 154 11.93 -0.12 -26.22
N LEU A 155 11.51 -0.25 -27.48
CA LEU A 155 11.56 0.84 -28.48
C LEU A 155 10.38 1.83 -28.42
N CYS A 156 9.15 1.38 -28.15
CA CYS A 156 7.97 2.24 -28.08
C CYS A 156 7.03 1.77 -26.96
N PRO A 157 7.31 2.14 -25.70
CA PRO A 157 6.51 1.69 -24.59
C PRO A 157 5.13 2.37 -24.61
N LYS A 158 4.04 1.58 -24.63
CA LYS A 158 2.68 2.11 -24.48
C LYS A 158 2.23 2.03 -23.03
N ASN A 159 2.56 0.92 -22.37
CA ASN A 159 2.22 0.68 -20.97
C ASN A 159 3.50 0.48 -20.14
N SER A 160 3.47 0.98 -18.90
CA SER A 160 4.54 0.79 -17.92
C SER A 160 3.94 0.49 -16.56
N PHE A 161 4.52 -0.45 -15.80
CA PHE A 161 4.07 -0.85 -14.47
C PHE A 161 5.20 -0.72 -13.44
N CYS A 162 4.84 -0.51 -12.18
CA CYS A 162 5.79 -0.40 -11.08
C CYS A 162 5.82 -1.66 -10.23
N LEU A 163 7.02 -2.22 -10.07
CA LEU A 163 7.30 -3.29 -9.13
C LEU A 163 7.78 -2.68 -7.82
N CYS A 164 7.00 -2.84 -6.76
CA CYS A 164 7.26 -2.23 -5.46
C CYS A 164 8.25 -3.03 -4.64
N ASN A 165 9.02 -2.34 -3.81
CA ASN A 165 9.87 -2.99 -2.83
C ASN A 165 9.05 -3.68 -1.74
N SER A 166 9.70 -4.58 -0.99
CA SER A 166 9.11 -5.14 0.22
C SER A 166 8.57 -4.01 1.11
N CYS A 167 7.34 -4.18 1.61
CA CYS A 167 6.63 -3.20 2.43
C CYS A 167 6.07 -1.95 1.69
N SER A 168 6.20 -1.82 0.38
CA SER A 168 5.53 -0.77 -0.41
C SER A 168 4.47 -1.35 -1.35
N TYR A 169 3.40 -0.60 -1.64
CA TYR A 169 2.29 -1.03 -2.48
C TYR A 169 1.58 0.13 -3.18
N GLY A 170 0.71 -0.22 -4.14
CA GLY A 170 0.03 0.72 -5.03
C GLY A 170 0.55 0.63 -6.47
N SER A 171 -0.25 1.12 -7.42
CA SER A 171 0.04 1.21 -8.87
C SER A 171 1.40 1.84 -9.20
N VAL A 172 1.81 2.82 -8.41
CA VAL A 172 3.10 3.52 -8.53
C VAL A 172 3.96 3.40 -7.27
N CYS A 173 3.70 2.41 -6.40
CA CYS A 173 4.41 2.19 -5.13
C CYS A 173 4.36 3.39 -4.19
N GLN A 174 3.21 4.05 -4.14
CA GLN A 174 2.98 5.27 -3.38
C GLN A 174 2.69 5.05 -1.90
N PHE A 175 2.32 3.84 -1.48
CA PHE A 175 2.02 3.56 -0.08
C PHE A 175 3.11 2.69 0.53
N SER A 176 3.48 3.00 1.77
CA SER A 176 4.47 2.26 2.52
C SER A 176 3.90 1.75 3.83
N THR A 177 4.27 0.53 4.17
CA THR A 177 4.15 -0.05 5.52
C THR A 177 5.45 0.13 6.32
N GLU A 178 6.50 0.72 5.72
CA GLU A 178 7.71 1.09 6.45
C GLU A 178 7.45 2.32 7.33
N GLY A 179 6.92 2.09 8.53
CA GLY A 179 6.76 3.10 9.58
C GLY A 179 5.36 3.16 10.18
N TYR A 180 5.25 3.71 11.39
CA TYR A 180 3.97 3.94 12.09
C TYR A 180 3.28 5.21 11.58
N ILE A 181 3.04 5.30 10.28
CA ILE A 181 2.39 6.45 9.63
C ILE A 181 1.30 5.90 8.71
N LEU A 182 0.25 5.36 9.31
CA LEU A 182 -0.90 4.85 8.56
C LEU A 182 -1.82 6.02 8.20
N SER A 183 -1.96 6.34 6.90
CA SER A 183 -2.94 7.33 6.42
C SER A 183 -4.23 6.62 6.01
N LEU A 184 -5.35 7.35 6.10
CA LEU A 184 -6.64 6.88 5.58
C LEU A 184 -6.54 6.50 4.08
N ASP A 185 -5.73 7.24 3.33
CA ASP A 185 -5.48 7.01 1.91
C ASP A 185 -4.72 5.71 1.68
N ALA A 186 -3.82 5.31 2.58
CA ALA A 186 -3.13 4.02 2.53
C ALA A 186 -4.08 2.84 2.83
N ILE A 187 -5.03 3.03 3.75
CA ILE A 187 -6.00 1.98 4.15
C ILE A 187 -7.07 1.77 3.08
N ILE A 188 -7.63 2.86 2.55
CA ILE A 188 -8.81 2.81 1.67
C ILE A 188 -8.39 2.89 0.20
N GLY A 189 -7.27 3.55 -0.12
CA GLY A 189 -6.87 3.90 -1.48
C GLY A 189 -6.82 2.71 -2.44
N SER A 190 -6.22 1.59 -2.02
CA SER A 190 -6.11 0.37 -2.83
C SER A 190 -7.45 -0.27 -3.19
N HIS A 191 -8.52 0.06 -2.48
CA HIS A 191 -9.85 -0.53 -2.70
C HIS A 191 -10.75 0.34 -3.60
N ILE A 192 -10.30 1.55 -3.97
CA ILE A 192 -11.09 2.51 -4.74
C ILE A 192 -10.92 2.26 -6.21
N LYS A 193 -12.02 1.93 -6.87
CA LYS A 193 -12.03 1.79 -8.32
C LYS A 193 -11.87 3.16 -8.97
N PRO A 194 -10.91 3.32 -9.89
CA PRO A 194 -10.74 4.57 -10.63
C PRO A 194 -11.97 4.88 -11.49
N MET A 195 -12.21 6.16 -11.76
CA MET A 195 -13.28 6.69 -12.63
C MET A 195 -14.75 6.45 -12.21
N ILE A 196 -15.01 5.65 -11.17
CA ILE A 196 -16.36 5.40 -10.66
C ILE A 196 -16.67 6.37 -9.51
N ARG A 197 -17.32 7.49 -9.81
CA ARG A 197 -17.69 8.51 -8.81
C ARG A 197 -18.88 8.11 -7.92
N ASN A 198 -19.75 7.24 -8.43
CA ASN A 198 -20.94 6.83 -7.69
C ASN A 198 -20.60 5.72 -6.69
N LEU A 199 -20.86 5.98 -5.41
CA LEU A 199 -20.59 5.07 -4.29
C LEU A 199 -21.27 3.70 -4.45
N TYR A 200 -22.42 3.65 -5.15
CA TYR A 200 -23.14 2.40 -5.39
C TYR A 200 -22.35 1.38 -6.24
N TYR A 201 -21.48 1.86 -7.13
CA TYR A 201 -20.68 1.02 -8.02
C TYR A 201 -19.24 0.80 -7.53
N GLN A 202 -18.87 1.37 -6.38
CA GLN A 202 -17.59 1.15 -5.73
C GLN A 202 -17.54 -0.24 -5.06
N THR A 203 -16.34 -0.66 -4.63
CA THR A 203 -16.18 -1.94 -3.90
C THR A 203 -17.01 -1.97 -2.62
N THR A 204 -17.43 -3.16 -2.19
CA THR A 204 -18.17 -3.37 -0.93
C THR A 204 -17.41 -2.81 0.27
N THR A 205 -16.07 -2.92 0.28
CA THR A 205 -15.19 -2.32 1.29
C THR A 205 -15.40 -0.82 1.41
N ILE A 206 -15.50 -0.08 0.29
CA ILE A 206 -15.72 1.37 0.31
C ILE A 206 -17.11 1.73 0.79
N GLN A 207 -18.12 0.97 0.37
CA GLN A 207 -19.49 1.20 0.81
C GLN A 207 -19.60 1.08 2.33
N ILE A 208 -19.01 0.03 2.90
CA ILE A 208 -19.00 -0.20 4.35
C ILE A 208 -18.22 0.90 5.07
N THR A 209 -17.01 1.24 4.61
CA THR A 209 -16.21 2.30 5.25
C THR A 209 -16.92 3.66 5.20
N PHE A 210 -17.56 4.01 4.09
CA PHE A 210 -18.32 5.25 3.97
C PHE A 210 -19.55 5.26 4.88
N LEU A 211 -20.27 4.15 5.00
CA LEU A 211 -21.38 3.99 5.94
C LEU A 211 -20.92 4.21 7.38
N ILE A 212 -19.80 3.59 7.78
CA ILE A 212 -19.20 3.77 9.11
C ILE A 212 -18.85 5.24 9.35
N ILE A 213 -18.22 5.90 8.38
CA ILE A 213 -17.83 7.31 8.50
C ILE A 213 -19.07 8.22 8.64
N ILE A 214 -20.16 7.97 7.90
CA ILE A 214 -21.42 8.72 8.08
C ILE A 214 -21.97 8.54 9.49
N ILE A 215 -21.99 7.30 10.01
CA ILE A 215 -22.47 7.01 11.36
C ILE A 215 -21.61 7.75 12.39
N LEU A 216 -20.28 7.68 12.27
CA LEU A 216 -19.34 8.40 13.12
C LEU A 216 -19.53 9.92 13.03
N PHE A 217 -19.82 10.44 11.84
CA PHE A 217 -20.08 11.86 11.65
C PHE A 217 -21.34 12.29 12.41
N ILE A 218 -22.47 11.59 12.23
CA ILE A 218 -23.73 11.94 12.89
C ILE A 218 -23.61 11.83 14.41
N ILE A 219 -23.12 10.70 14.91
CA ILE A 219 -22.97 10.46 16.35
C ILE A 219 -21.98 11.47 16.94
N GLY A 220 -20.82 11.64 16.30
CA GLY A 220 -19.78 12.54 16.77
C GLY A 220 -20.20 14.00 16.77
N MET A 221 -20.97 14.45 15.77
CA MET A 221 -21.55 15.79 15.75
C MET A 221 -22.49 16.01 16.95
N ILE A 222 -23.43 15.09 17.18
CA ILE A 222 -24.39 15.18 18.29
C ILE A 222 -23.64 15.21 19.63
N LEU A 223 -22.72 14.26 19.86
CA LEU A 223 -21.99 14.15 21.13
C LEU A 223 -21.12 15.38 21.41
N ASN A 224 -20.41 15.91 20.41
CA ASN A 224 -19.57 17.09 20.62
C ASN A 224 -20.41 18.35 20.86
N ILE A 225 -21.54 18.55 20.16
CA ILE A 225 -22.44 19.69 20.39
C ILE A 225 -23.03 19.63 21.81
N LEU A 226 -23.51 18.46 22.24
CA LEU A 226 -24.02 18.26 23.60
C LEU A 226 -22.93 18.49 24.66
N SER A 227 -21.71 18.03 24.40
CA SER A 227 -20.55 18.25 25.28
C SER A 227 -20.20 19.72 25.40
N ILE A 228 -20.19 20.47 24.28
CA ILE A 228 -19.99 21.92 24.32
C ILE A 228 -21.09 22.59 25.15
N GLY A 229 -22.37 22.23 24.94
CA GLY A 229 -23.48 22.78 25.72
C GLY A 229 -23.36 22.53 27.22
N THR A 230 -22.94 21.33 27.62
CA THR A 230 -22.81 20.94 29.04
C THR A 230 -21.59 21.56 29.74
N PHE A 231 -20.43 21.61 29.08
CA PHE A 231 -19.21 22.17 29.66
C PHE A 231 -19.08 23.69 29.51
N ASN A 232 -19.98 24.34 28.77
CA ASN A 232 -20.07 25.80 28.73
C ASN A 232 -20.81 26.40 29.95
N ASN A 233 -21.40 25.57 30.81
CA ASN A 233 -22.09 26.04 32.00
C ASN A 233 -21.09 26.53 33.08
N ARG A 234 -21.46 27.58 33.82
CA ARG A 234 -20.58 28.17 34.85
C ARG A 234 -20.32 27.22 36.03
N THR A 235 -21.29 26.37 36.35
CA THR A 235 -21.19 25.40 37.45
C THR A 235 -20.20 24.27 37.16
N THR A 236 -20.08 23.85 35.90
CA THR A 236 -19.15 22.79 35.51
C THR A 236 -17.72 23.31 35.36
N GLN A 237 -17.54 24.61 35.04
CA GLN A 237 -16.25 25.28 34.91
C GLN A 237 -15.57 25.68 36.24
N GLU A 238 -16.01 25.13 37.36
CA GLU A 238 -15.35 25.33 38.65
C GLU A 238 -14.00 24.62 38.74
N VAL A 239 -13.79 23.56 37.95
CA VAL A 239 -12.57 22.74 37.93
C VAL A 239 -11.92 22.80 36.55
N GLY A 240 -10.59 22.75 36.52
CA GLY A 240 -9.77 22.76 35.30
C GLY A 240 -10.20 21.71 34.26
N SER A 241 -10.68 20.55 34.73
CA SER A 241 -11.06 19.42 33.88
C SER A 241 -12.15 19.76 32.87
N ALA A 242 -13.07 20.66 33.24
CA ALA A 242 -14.12 21.11 32.34
C ALA A 242 -13.57 21.94 31.16
N PHE A 243 -12.49 22.69 31.36
CA PHE A 243 -11.84 23.43 30.27
C PHE A 243 -11.17 22.48 29.28
N TYR A 244 -10.49 21.43 29.76
CA TYR A 244 -9.90 20.41 28.87
C TYR A 244 -10.97 19.71 28.03
N LEU A 245 -12.09 19.30 28.66
CA LEU A 245 -13.21 18.64 27.96
C LEU A 245 -13.92 19.57 26.98
N LEU A 246 -14.13 20.84 27.33
CA LEU A 246 -14.73 21.82 26.44
C LEU A 246 -13.86 22.05 25.19
N THR A 247 -12.55 22.24 25.38
CA THR A 247 -11.62 22.39 24.25
C THR A 247 -11.54 21.11 23.42
N SER A 248 -11.51 19.93 24.05
CA SER A 248 -11.52 18.65 23.34
C SER A 248 -12.80 18.47 22.52
N ALA A 249 -13.96 18.89 23.02
CA ALA A 249 -15.23 18.80 22.28
C ALA A 249 -15.23 19.72 21.05
N PHE A 250 -14.67 20.93 21.17
CA PHE A 250 -14.51 21.84 20.04
C PHE A 250 -13.56 21.29 18.97
N LEU A 251 -12.38 20.79 19.39
CA LEU A 251 -11.42 20.16 18.48
C LEU A 251 -11.97 18.87 17.86
N GLY A 252 -12.73 18.08 18.62
CA GLY A 252 -13.41 16.88 18.14
C GLY A 252 -14.42 17.19 17.03
N LEU A 253 -15.20 18.26 17.19
CA LEU A 253 -16.12 18.75 16.16
C LEU A 253 -15.37 19.12 14.86
N LEU A 254 -14.27 19.87 14.96
CA LEU A 254 -13.43 20.21 13.81
C LEU A 254 -12.83 18.96 13.15
N THR A 255 -12.39 17.97 13.94
CA THR A 255 -11.80 16.72 13.44
C THR A 255 -12.80 15.92 12.60
N ILE A 256 -14.05 15.82 13.06
CA ILE A 256 -15.12 15.11 12.34
C ILE A 256 -15.51 15.83 11.04
N ILE A 257 -15.54 17.16 11.05
CA ILE A 257 -15.76 17.96 9.83
C ILE A 257 -14.62 17.73 8.83
N LEU A 258 -13.35 17.78 9.28
CA LEU A 258 -12.20 17.53 8.43
C LEU A 258 -12.19 16.11 7.85
N LEU A 259 -12.59 15.09 8.63
CA LEU A 259 -12.72 13.72 8.15
C LEU A 259 -13.70 13.62 6.97
N MET A 260 -14.86 14.28 7.07
CA MET A 260 -15.83 14.33 5.97
C MET A 260 -15.27 15.08 4.76
N CYS A 261 -14.63 16.24 4.97
CA CYS A 261 -13.98 16.97 3.88
C CYS A 261 -12.93 16.11 3.16
N LYS A 262 -12.11 15.36 3.91
CA LYS A 262 -11.09 14.46 3.37
C LYS A 262 -11.71 13.40 2.47
N ILE A 263 -12.76 12.72 2.93
CA ILE A 263 -13.47 11.71 2.13
C ILE A 263 -14.10 12.33 0.87
N ILE A 264 -14.71 13.51 0.98
CA ILE A 264 -15.30 14.20 -0.17
C ILE A 264 -14.23 14.54 -1.21
N LEU A 265 -13.06 15.04 -0.78
CA LEU A 265 -11.95 15.34 -1.69
C LEU A 265 -11.39 14.08 -2.34
N LEU A 266 -11.25 13.02 -1.57
CA LEU A 266 -10.80 11.71 -2.05
C LEU A 266 -11.77 11.13 -3.08
N LEU A 267 -13.09 11.32 -2.95
CA LEU A 267 -14.08 10.90 -3.94
C LEU A 267 -14.12 11.75 -5.22
N TYR A 268 -13.85 13.06 -5.10
CA TYR A 268 -13.92 13.98 -6.24
C TYR A 268 -12.61 14.25 -6.94
N ASP A 269 -11.49 13.75 -6.42
CA ASP A 269 -10.15 13.88 -7.00
C ASP A 269 -9.73 15.33 -7.30
N LYS A 270 -10.28 16.29 -6.53
CA LYS A 270 -10.01 17.73 -6.67
C LYS A 270 -8.89 18.22 -5.75
N GLN A 271 -7.99 17.34 -5.35
CA GLN A 271 -7.00 17.67 -4.32
C GLN A 271 -5.84 18.45 -4.93
N ASN A 272 -5.59 19.66 -4.42
CA ASN A 272 -4.38 20.42 -4.71
C ASN A 272 -3.28 20.06 -3.70
N ASN A 273 -2.01 20.27 -4.05
CA ASN A 273 -0.87 19.94 -3.18
C ASN A 273 -0.94 20.62 -1.80
N ALA A 274 -1.35 21.90 -1.77
CA ALA A 274 -1.55 22.65 -0.53
C ALA A 274 -2.71 22.10 0.31
N SER A 275 -3.84 21.76 -0.34
CA SER A 275 -5.01 21.19 0.34
C SER A 275 -4.72 19.81 0.92
N CYS A 276 -3.92 19.00 0.22
CA CYS A 276 -3.43 17.71 0.71
C CYS A 276 -2.65 17.87 2.02
N SER A 277 -1.59 18.68 1.98
CA SER A 277 -0.72 18.88 3.13
C SER A 277 -1.45 19.49 4.33
N LEU A 278 -2.31 20.49 4.08
CA LEU A 278 -3.03 21.22 5.13
C LEU A 278 -4.08 20.36 5.83
N ILE A 279 -4.86 19.57 5.07
CA ILE A 279 -5.93 18.75 5.65
C ILE A 279 -5.36 17.62 6.49
N GLU A 280 -4.32 16.94 6.00
CA GLU A 280 -3.66 15.87 6.75
C GLU A 280 -3.02 16.40 8.03
N PHE A 281 -2.27 17.50 7.94
CA PHE A 281 -1.71 18.17 9.09
C PHE A 281 -2.79 18.55 10.12
N SER A 282 -3.87 19.22 9.68
CA SER A 282 -4.92 19.70 10.57
C SER A 282 -5.67 18.54 11.22
N PHE A 283 -5.96 17.49 10.46
CA PHE A 283 -6.65 16.30 10.95
C PHE A 283 -5.83 15.62 12.06
N LYS A 284 -4.54 15.39 11.81
CA LYS A 284 -3.65 14.81 12.82
C LYS A 284 -3.47 15.72 14.04
N TRP A 285 -3.23 17.01 13.81
CA TRP A 285 -3.00 17.97 14.88
C TRP A 285 -4.19 18.03 15.84
N PHE A 286 -5.42 18.10 15.32
CA PHE A 286 -6.62 18.11 16.17
C PHE A 286 -6.84 16.78 16.88
N LEU A 287 -6.65 15.65 16.18
CA LEU A 287 -6.81 14.32 16.77
C LEU A 287 -5.84 14.11 17.95
N THR A 288 -4.54 14.35 17.75
CA THR A 288 -3.53 14.21 18.80
C THR A 288 -3.77 15.21 19.94
N SER A 289 -4.26 16.43 19.63
CA SER A 289 -4.62 17.39 20.67
C SER A 289 -5.74 16.88 21.58
N CYS A 290 -6.78 16.23 21.02
CA CYS A 290 -7.84 15.60 21.80
C CYS A 290 -7.30 14.50 22.74
N GLU A 291 -6.40 13.65 22.27
CA GLU A 291 -5.80 12.57 23.07
C GLU A 291 -4.99 13.11 24.27
N TRP A 292 -4.21 14.16 24.06
CA TRP A 292 -3.43 14.80 25.11
C TRP A 292 -4.31 15.58 26.10
N LEU A 293 -5.37 16.24 25.63
CA LEU A 293 -6.35 16.89 26.52
C LEU A 293 -7.07 15.86 27.40
N ASN A 294 -7.45 14.71 26.84
CA ASN A 294 -8.03 13.60 27.62
C ASN A 294 -7.05 13.07 28.67
N SER A 295 -5.76 12.96 28.32
CA SER A 295 -4.71 12.58 29.27
C SER A 295 -4.56 13.61 30.41
N CYS A 296 -4.69 14.90 30.11
CA CYS A 296 -4.70 15.95 31.14
C CYS A 296 -5.91 15.82 32.08
N VAL A 297 -7.08 15.43 31.55
CA VAL A 297 -8.26 15.12 32.37
C VAL A 297 -7.97 13.96 33.32
N ALA A 298 -7.37 12.86 32.84
CA ALA A 298 -7.00 11.72 33.68
C ALA A 298 -6.04 12.12 34.81
N ILE A 299 -4.97 12.87 34.47
CA ILE A 299 -4.00 13.39 35.45
C ILE A 299 -4.70 14.26 36.50
N GLU A 300 -5.57 15.19 36.07
CA GLU A 300 -6.26 16.07 37.00
C GLU A 300 -7.21 15.30 37.93
N ARG A 301 -7.93 14.30 37.40
CA ARG A 301 -8.80 13.42 38.20
C ARG A 301 -8.00 12.60 39.21
N CYS A 302 -6.86 12.05 38.83
CA CYS A 302 -5.95 11.36 39.74
C CYS A 302 -5.42 12.30 40.83
N SER A 303 -4.99 13.51 40.46
CA SER A 303 -4.53 14.51 41.41
C SER A 303 -5.61 14.92 42.42
N ALA A 304 -6.87 15.05 41.99
CA ALA A 304 -7.99 15.36 42.88
C ALA A 304 -8.23 14.24 43.92
N LEU A 305 -8.04 12.98 43.53
CA LEU A 305 -8.15 11.83 44.45
C LEU A 305 -6.99 11.76 45.44
N LEU A 306 -5.76 12.06 45.00
CA LEU A 306 -4.56 12.01 45.83
C LEU A 306 -4.52 13.15 46.87
N TYR A 307 -4.82 14.38 46.44
CA TYR A 307 -4.71 15.56 47.32
C TYR A 307 -5.97 15.82 48.15
N LYS A 308 -7.11 15.17 47.85
CA LYS A 308 -8.39 15.28 48.57
C LYS A 308 -8.72 16.73 48.98
N THR A 309 -8.59 17.04 50.27
CA THR A 309 -8.92 18.35 50.88
C THR A 309 -7.94 19.47 50.53
N HIS A 310 -6.72 19.14 50.09
CA HIS A 310 -5.72 20.12 49.65
C HIS A 310 -5.85 20.50 48.16
N PHE A 311 -6.79 19.90 47.42
CA PHE A 311 -7.01 20.23 46.02
C PHE A 311 -7.70 21.60 45.86
N SER A 312 -6.95 22.58 45.34
CA SER A 312 -7.47 23.92 45.08
C SER A 312 -8.06 24.05 43.67
N ARG A 313 -9.39 24.25 43.61
CA ARG A 313 -10.14 24.44 42.35
C ARG A 313 -9.69 25.68 41.57
N SER A 314 -9.39 26.78 42.26
CA SER A 314 -8.94 28.03 41.62
C SER A 314 -7.56 27.88 40.97
N LYS A 315 -6.65 27.16 41.63
CA LYS A 315 -5.32 26.84 41.07
C LYS A 315 -5.43 25.93 39.86
N SER A 316 -6.27 24.88 39.91
CA SER A 316 -6.49 23.98 38.77
C SER A 316 -7.07 24.71 37.56
N ARG A 317 -8.01 25.63 37.75
CA ARG A 317 -8.56 26.49 36.69
C ARG A 317 -7.53 27.41 36.04
N TYR A 318 -6.63 27.99 36.83
CA TYR A 318 -5.55 28.83 36.29
C TYR A 318 -4.58 27.99 35.46
N ILE A 319 -4.15 26.85 36.01
CA ILE A 319 -3.24 25.92 35.34
C ILE A 319 -3.83 25.43 34.01
N SER A 320 -5.10 25.04 33.96
CA SER A 320 -5.71 24.54 32.72
C SER A 320 -5.76 25.60 31.62
N LYS A 321 -6.09 26.84 31.95
CA LYS A 321 -6.09 27.96 30.98
C LYS A 321 -4.72 28.25 30.37
N CYS A 322 -3.64 27.98 31.10
CA CYS A 322 -2.27 28.13 30.59
C CYS A 322 -1.79 26.87 29.84
N LEU A 323 -2.13 25.68 30.35
CA LEU A 323 -1.68 24.41 29.77
C LEU A 323 -2.34 24.11 28.42
N ILE A 324 -3.65 24.36 28.27
CA ILE A 324 -4.38 24.10 27.01
C ILE A 324 -3.68 24.74 25.80
N PRO A 325 -3.45 26.06 25.75
CA PRO A 325 -2.80 26.68 24.60
C PRO A 325 -1.36 26.19 24.44
N SER A 326 -0.63 25.94 25.53
CA SER A 326 0.74 25.43 25.47
C SER A 326 0.82 24.04 24.82
N ILE A 327 -0.06 23.12 25.20
CA ILE A 327 -0.13 21.77 24.63
C ILE A 327 -0.52 21.83 23.15
N ILE A 328 -1.56 22.60 22.81
CA ILE A 328 -2.01 22.73 21.41
C ILE A 328 -0.89 23.26 20.51
N ILE A 329 -0.14 24.28 20.96
CA ILE A 329 1.00 24.84 20.22
C ILE A 329 2.12 23.80 20.08
N LEU A 330 2.51 23.13 21.17
CA LEU A 330 3.58 22.13 21.16
C LEU A 330 3.27 20.97 20.19
N LEU A 331 2.05 20.45 20.24
CA LEU A 331 1.60 19.36 19.37
C LEU A 331 1.53 19.80 17.90
N GLY A 332 1.16 21.06 17.66
CA GLY A 332 1.21 21.67 16.32
C GLY A 332 2.63 21.68 15.77
N LEU A 333 3.61 22.13 16.56
CA LEU A 333 5.02 22.17 16.18
C LEU A 333 5.58 20.77 15.88
N ILE A 334 5.23 19.76 16.67
CA ILE A 334 5.67 18.37 16.43
C ILE A 334 5.05 17.81 15.13
N SER A 335 3.84 18.24 14.79
CA SER A 335 3.11 17.80 13.59
C SER A 335 3.49 18.55 12.31
N LEU A 336 4.17 19.71 12.40
CA LEU A 336 4.60 20.52 11.25
C LEU A 336 5.36 19.76 10.15
N PRO A 337 6.20 18.75 10.43
CA PRO A 337 6.86 17.96 9.39
C PRO A 337 5.89 17.35 8.36
N GLU A 338 4.63 17.09 8.74
CA GLU A 338 3.62 16.60 7.79
C GLU A 338 3.37 17.53 6.62
N ILE A 339 3.44 18.85 6.83
CA ILE A 339 3.24 19.84 5.77
C ILE A 339 4.37 19.77 4.73
N PHE A 340 5.59 19.47 5.17
CA PHE A 340 6.77 19.48 4.31
C PHE A 340 6.99 18.17 3.56
N PHE A 341 6.63 17.05 4.18
CA PHE A 341 6.89 15.72 3.62
C PHE A 341 5.71 15.12 2.87
N ARG A 342 4.49 15.63 3.07
CA ARG A 342 3.35 15.21 2.24
C ARG A 342 3.36 15.94 0.91
N GLN A 343 3.22 15.18 -0.16
CA GLN A 343 3.13 15.71 -1.51
C GLN A 343 2.04 14.97 -2.28
N MET A 344 1.44 15.69 -3.22
CA MET A 344 0.52 15.09 -4.18
C MET A 344 1.30 14.38 -5.28
N ILE A 345 1.00 13.10 -5.48
CA ILE A 345 1.49 12.32 -6.63
C ILE A 345 0.32 12.09 -7.57
N ILE A 346 0.55 12.34 -8.86
CA ILE A 346 -0.40 12.02 -9.92
C ILE A 346 -0.11 10.61 -10.40
N ASP A 347 -1.09 9.74 -10.24
CA ASP A 347 -1.08 8.42 -10.83
C ASP A 347 -1.64 8.49 -12.26
N GLU A 348 -0.75 8.36 -13.24
CA GLU A 348 -1.13 8.41 -14.66
C GLU A 348 -1.95 7.20 -15.10
N GLN A 349 -1.84 6.05 -14.42
CA GLN A 349 -2.62 4.84 -14.75
C GLN A 349 -4.07 5.01 -14.31
N ASP A 350 -4.27 5.37 -13.06
CA ASP A 350 -5.61 5.54 -12.47
C ASP A 350 -6.22 6.93 -12.73
N LYS A 351 -5.45 7.83 -13.38
CA LYS A 351 -5.75 9.26 -13.59
C LYS A 351 -6.24 9.92 -12.30
N ARG A 352 -5.50 9.72 -11.22
CA ARG A 352 -5.90 10.13 -9.88
C ARG A 352 -4.78 10.78 -9.09
N ASN A 353 -5.13 11.73 -8.23
CA ASN A 353 -4.20 12.39 -7.34
C ASN A 353 -4.22 11.74 -5.96
N TRP A 354 -3.05 11.32 -5.48
CA TRP A 354 -2.87 10.74 -4.15
C TRP A 354 -2.11 11.71 -3.24
N CYS A 355 -2.55 11.83 -1.98
CA CYS A 355 -1.85 12.61 -0.95
C CYS A 355 -0.92 11.69 -0.15
N VAL A 356 0.33 11.62 -0.56
CA VAL A 356 1.26 10.60 -0.07
C VAL A 356 2.34 11.25 0.78
N PHE A 357 2.77 10.54 1.81
CA PHE A 357 3.95 10.92 2.56
C PHE A 357 5.19 10.52 1.74
N THR A 358 5.72 11.46 0.97
CA THR A 358 6.88 11.22 0.12
C THR A 358 8.15 11.45 0.92
N LEU A 359 8.90 10.38 1.15
CA LEU A 359 10.22 10.53 1.74
C LEU A 359 11.26 9.82 0.88
N ASN A 360 12.05 10.63 0.16
CA ASN A 360 13.33 10.16 -0.33
C ASN A 360 14.22 9.92 0.90
N ASN A 361 14.24 8.67 1.38
CA ASN A 361 15.06 8.18 2.49
C ASN A 361 16.54 8.63 2.39
N ASP A 362 17.02 8.88 1.17
CA ASP A 362 18.40 9.30 0.89
C ASP A 362 18.68 10.79 1.15
N SER A 363 17.64 11.64 1.22
CA SER A 363 17.84 13.09 1.36
C SER A 363 18.00 13.56 2.81
N ARG A 364 17.23 13.03 3.77
CA ARG A 364 17.23 13.47 5.19
C ARG A 364 16.88 12.37 6.21
N PRO A 365 17.69 11.29 6.34
CA PRO A 365 17.35 10.11 7.15
C PRO A 365 17.22 10.40 8.66
N LYS A 366 17.94 11.39 9.20
CA LYS A 366 17.88 11.75 10.63
C LYS A 366 16.54 12.37 11.03
N ILE A 367 15.99 13.24 10.18
CA ILE A 367 14.71 13.94 10.46
C ILE A 367 13.56 12.94 10.46
N PHE A 368 13.59 11.98 9.53
CA PHE A 368 12.58 10.93 9.46
C PHE A 368 12.56 10.03 10.69
N LYS A 369 13.72 9.55 11.15
CA LYS A 369 13.81 8.77 12.38
C LYS A 369 13.28 9.54 13.60
N CYS A 370 13.62 10.83 13.70
CA CYS A 370 13.11 11.71 14.75
C CYS A 370 11.59 11.91 14.67
N TYR A 371 11.06 12.05 13.46
CA TYR A 371 9.63 12.18 13.21
C TYR A 371 8.85 10.90 13.59
N ILE A 372 9.34 9.73 13.20
CA ILE A 372 8.75 8.44 13.61
C ILE A 372 8.79 8.31 15.14
N ALA A 373 9.94 8.57 15.77
CA ALA A 373 10.07 8.50 17.22
C ALA A 373 9.11 9.45 17.93
N SER A 374 8.97 10.68 17.42
CA SER A 374 8.01 11.67 17.93
C SER A 374 6.57 11.17 17.79
N ASN A 375 6.17 10.59 16.66
CA ASN A 375 4.83 10.03 16.48
C ASN A 375 4.54 8.87 17.42
N LEU A 376 5.53 7.98 17.64
CA LEU A 376 5.41 6.90 18.61
C LEU A 376 5.22 7.47 20.03
N PHE A 377 6.01 8.46 20.40
CA PHE A 377 5.87 9.14 21.71
C PHE A 377 4.49 9.78 21.87
N LEU A 378 4.02 10.51 20.84
CA LEU A 378 2.71 11.17 20.85
C LEU A 378 1.56 10.19 20.99
N PHE A 379 1.69 8.97 20.46
CA PHE A 379 0.69 7.91 20.57
C PHE A 379 0.75 7.16 21.91
N PHE A 380 1.94 6.69 22.32
CA PHE A 380 2.08 5.82 23.48
C PHE A 380 1.95 6.54 24.83
N VAL A 381 2.42 7.79 24.94
CA VAL A 381 2.41 8.50 26.23
C VAL A 381 0.99 8.77 26.73
N PRO A 382 0.06 9.32 25.92
CA PRO A 382 -1.35 9.43 26.31
C PRO A 382 -1.97 8.11 26.75
N ILE A 383 -1.67 7.02 26.05
CA ILE A 383 -2.22 5.69 26.37
C ILE A 383 -1.74 5.24 27.75
N ILE A 384 -0.43 5.37 28.03
CA ILE A 384 0.14 5.00 29.33
C ILE A 384 -0.47 5.85 30.45
N ILE A 385 -0.61 7.16 30.24
CA ILE A 385 -1.20 8.08 31.22
C ILE A 385 -2.64 7.70 31.54
N ASN A 386 -3.44 7.29 30.55
CA ASN A 386 -4.84 6.91 30.77
C ASN A 386 -5.00 5.51 31.37
N LEU A 387 -3.98 4.65 31.25
CA LEU A 387 -4.01 3.28 31.78
C LEU A 387 -3.60 3.20 33.25
N VAL A 388 -2.72 4.10 33.69
CA VAL A 388 -2.30 4.29 35.09
C VAL A 388 -3.37 5.05 35.85
#